data_AF-A0AA86NUP2-F1
#
_entry.id   AF-A0AA86NUP2-F1
#
_cell.length_a   1.000
_cell.length_b   1.000
_cell.length_c   1.000
_cell.angle_alpha   90.00
_cell.angle_beta   90.00
_cell.angle_gamma   90.00
#
_symmetry.space_group_name_H-M   'P 1'
#
loop_
_entity.id
_entity.type
_entity.pdbx_description
1 polymer ?
#
loop_
_entity_poly.entity_id
_entity_poly.type
_entity_poly.pdbx_seq_one_letter_code
_entity_poly.pdbx_strand_id
1 'polypeptide(L)'
;MQSQLEFINEYIPSIFNENKCSIPNKALFQTSDYMKFAQEIYDSCQFDSFDEQRFLNVLLQCTVEDMCKVNHAFLACYGCSISSCITKDCNTNFEKVILGSVQNRYTFWATQIHDTLYQSRVDTHSLGDLIVMADTLDMQAINSEYKNLYSKEVHTDIYDSISKDSCCARFLRAWCNQERSPRNSYDFDAESLHKALNDSYIHEDVLITMFCTTTPCEFRDICEFYQRKYGKTLRETLTHQFSSMTENVCLLAHDYLMDPSNGCAYVIFHSLKCEYNKSRRMINLTVLFRDRYSQFTNRWYQIYGNLKHDLRIHGDGWNENVLSQLWNSQ
;
A
#
# COMPACT_ATOMS: atom_id res chain seq x y z
N MET A 1 -19.03 -16.21 4.45
CA MET A 1 -19.52 -15.34 5.54
C MET A 1 -19.37 -16.01 6.90
N GLN A 2 -20.05 -17.11 7.23
CA GLN A 2 -19.99 -17.71 8.58
C GLN A 2 -18.59 -18.26 8.94
N SER A 3 -17.88 -18.87 7.98
CA SER A 3 -16.49 -19.31 8.14
C SER A 3 -15.45 -18.17 8.21
N GLN A 4 -15.74 -17.01 7.60
CA GLN A 4 -14.90 -15.81 7.74
C GLN A 4 -15.08 -15.16 9.12
N LEU A 5 -16.29 -15.22 9.67
CA LEU A 5 -16.64 -14.70 10.99
C LEU A 5 -16.03 -15.53 12.13
N GLU A 6 -15.95 -16.85 11.98
CA GLU A 6 -15.27 -17.72 12.95
C GLU A 6 -13.75 -17.50 12.94
N PHE A 7 -13.14 -17.33 11.76
CA PHE A 7 -11.71 -17.05 11.63
C PHE A 7 -11.30 -15.69 12.23
N ILE A 8 -12.11 -14.64 12.01
CA ILE A 8 -11.89 -13.29 12.59
C ILE A 8 -11.93 -13.34 14.13
N ASN A 9 -12.85 -14.11 14.73
CA ASN A 9 -13.01 -14.13 16.18
C ASN A 9 -11.99 -15.01 16.91
N GLU A 10 -11.47 -16.07 16.28
CA GLU A 10 -10.50 -16.98 16.92
C GLU A 10 -9.03 -16.55 16.72
N TYR A 11 -8.67 -16.00 15.56
CA TYR A 11 -7.26 -15.74 15.22
C TYR A 11 -6.78 -14.33 15.54
N ILE A 12 -7.64 -13.31 15.42
CA ILE A 12 -7.22 -11.90 15.58
C ILE A 12 -6.58 -11.60 16.96
N PRO A 13 -7.10 -12.11 18.11
CA PRO A 13 -6.46 -11.88 19.41
C PRO A 13 -5.06 -12.50 19.51
N SER A 14 -4.80 -13.63 18.84
CA SER A 14 -3.47 -14.27 18.79
C SER A 14 -2.49 -13.53 17.85
N ILE A 15 -3.02 -12.83 16.83
CA ILE A 15 -2.21 -12.04 15.90
C ILE A 15 -1.62 -10.80 16.56
N PHE A 16 -2.35 -10.17 17.49
CA PHE A 16 -1.88 -8.97 18.19
C PHE A 16 -0.77 -9.21 19.21
N ASN A 17 -0.59 -10.45 19.68
CA ASN A 17 0.38 -10.78 20.72
C ASN A 17 1.77 -11.17 20.21
N GLU A 18 1.96 -11.41 18.91
CA GLU A 18 3.26 -11.80 18.37
C GLU A 18 3.67 -10.98 17.14
N ASN A 19 4.71 -10.17 17.37
CA ASN A 19 5.56 -9.44 16.42
C ASN A 19 4.88 -8.31 15.63
N LYS A 20 5.19 -7.07 16.04
CA LYS A 20 4.96 -5.85 15.24
C LYS A 20 5.58 -6.03 13.85
N CYS A 21 4.86 -5.68 12.79
CA CYS A 21 5.46 -5.50 11.47
C CYS A 21 6.40 -4.29 11.51
N SER A 22 7.67 -4.54 11.80
CA SER A 22 8.76 -3.58 11.54
C SER A 22 9.27 -3.81 10.13
N ILE A 23 9.59 -2.73 9.41
CA ILE A 23 10.28 -2.83 8.11
C ILE A 23 11.50 -3.74 8.32
N PRO A 24 11.63 -4.84 7.54
CA PRO A 24 12.72 -5.79 7.73
C PRO A 24 14.05 -5.05 7.68
N ASN A 25 14.91 -5.28 8.68
CA ASN A 25 16.25 -4.72 8.68
C ASN A 25 17.09 -5.54 7.70
N LYS A 26 17.00 -5.20 6.40
CA LYS A 26 17.72 -5.90 5.34
C LYS A 26 19.21 -5.60 5.47
N ALA A 27 20.06 -6.62 5.28
CA ALA A 27 21.51 -6.44 5.37
C ALA A 27 21.99 -5.36 4.39
N LEU A 28 22.85 -4.47 4.85
CA LEU A 28 23.40 -3.40 4.01
C LEU A 28 24.38 -3.99 2.99
N PHE A 29 24.05 -3.85 1.71
CA PHE A 29 24.93 -4.23 0.61
C PHE A 29 26.16 -3.31 0.50
N GLN A 30 27.27 -3.88 0.06
CA GLN A 30 28.48 -3.13 -0.28
C GLN A 30 28.46 -2.69 -1.74
N THR A 31 29.33 -1.75 -2.11
CA THR A 31 29.46 -1.27 -3.49
C THR A 31 29.67 -2.41 -4.50
N SER A 32 30.46 -3.43 -4.13
CA SER A 32 30.69 -4.61 -4.97
C SER A 32 29.43 -5.42 -5.25
N ASP A 33 28.45 -5.42 -4.34
CA ASP A 33 27.19 -6.14 -4.52
C ASP A 33 26.31 -5.42 -5.53
N TYR A 34 26.22 -4.09 -5.46
CA TYR A 34 25.51 -3.28 -6.45
C TYR A 34 26.10 -3.42 -7.85
N MET A 35 27.42 -3.57 -7.99
CA MET A 35 28.07 -3.86 -9.27
C MET A 35 27.69 -5.25 -9.81
N LYS A 36 27.63 -6.28 -8.95
CA LYS A 36 27.15 -7.62 -9.35
C LYS A 36 25.70 -7.58 -9.80
N PHE A 37 24.82 -6.90 -9.05
CA PHE A 37 23.42 -6.74 -9.44
C PHE A 37 23.28 -5.98 -10.75
N ALA A 38 24.09 -4.94 -10.99
CA ALA A 38 24.11 -4.23 -12.26
C ALA A 38 24.51 -5.16 -13.42
N GLN A 39 25.48 -6.05 -13.21
CA GLN A 39 25.86 -7.05 -14.20
C GLN A 39 24.75 -8.06 -14.48
N GLU A 40 24.10 -8.58 -13.45
CA GLU A 40 22.94 -9.48 -13.62
C GLU A 40 21.82 -8.82 -14.43
N ILE A 41 21.55 -7.54 -14.17
CA ILE A 41 20.57 -6.77 -14.95
C ILE A 41 21.06 -6.55 -16.38
N TYR A 42 22.34 -6.22 -16.59
CA TYR A 42 22.88 -6.02 -17.94
C TYR A 42 22.73 -7.27 -18.79
N ASP A 43 23.13 -8.41 -18.24
CA ASP A 43 23.03 -9.69 -18.92
C ASP A 43 21.56 -10.07 -19.21
N SER A 44 20.60 -9.64 -18.37
CA SER A 44 19.17 -9.83 -18.63
C SER A 44 18.66 -9.05 -19.86
N CYS A 45 19.41 -8.04 -20.30
CA CYS A 45 19.07 -7.19 -21.45
C CYS A 45 19.89 -7.50 -22.73
N GLN A 46 20.83 -8.46 -22.73
CA GLN A 46 21.74 -8.71 -23.86
C GLN A 46 21.19 -9.62 -24.97
N PHE A 47 20.08 -10.32 -24.74
CA PHE A 47 19.51 -11.26 -25.71
C PHE A 47 18.35 -10.65 -26.50
N ASP A 48 17.96 -11.29 -27.60
CA ASP A 48 16.78 -10.90 -28.43
C ASP A 48 15.46 -10.89 -27.62
N SER A 49 15.44 -11.48 -26.42
CA SER A 49 14.34 -11.44 -25.46
C SER A 49 14.84 -11.07 -24.06
N PHE A 50 14.11 -10.19 -23.38
CA PHE A 50 14.39 -9.77 -22.00
C PHE A 50 14.21 -10.93 -21.00
N ASP A 51 15.25 -11.22 -20.20
CA ASP A 51 15.19 -12.25 -19.15
C ASP A 51 14.53 -11.71 -17.88
N GLU A 52 13.20 -11.78 -17.85
CA GLU A 52 12.39 -11.33 -16.71
C GLU A 52 12.77 -12.02 -15.39
N GLN A 53 13.10 -13.31 -15.43
CA GLN A 53 13.38 -14.07 -14.20
C GLN A 53 14.72 -13.66 -13.60
N ARG A 54 15.73 -13.41 -14.42
CA ARG A 54 17.03 -12.90 -13.94
C ARG A 54 16.87 -11.53 -13.30
N PHE A 55 16.11 -10.63 -13.92
CA PHE A 55 15.82 -9.32 -13.33
C PHE A 55 15.03 -9.46 -12.02
N LEU A 56 14.01 -10.32 -12.00
CA LEU A 56 13.20 -10.59 -10.81
C LEU A 56 14.05 -11.08 -9.64
N ASN A 57 15.02 -11.97 -9.87
CA ASN A 57 15.92 -12.46 -8.84
C ASN A 57 16.72 -11.33 -8.15
N VAL A 58 17.08 -10.27 -8.89
CA VAL A 58 17.68 -9.06 -8.32
C VAL A 58 16.65 -8.27 -7.51
N LEU A 59 15.45 -8.05 -8.06
CA LEU A 59 14.39 -7.31 -7.37
C LEU A 59 13.94 -7.93 -6.05
N LEU A 60 13.96 -9.26 -5.92
CA LEU A 60 13.64 -9.95 -4.67
C LEU A 60 14.69 -9.69 -3.58
N GLN A 61 15.93 -9.41 -3.98
CA GLN A 61 17.06 -9.17 -3.08
C GLN A 61 17.25 -7.68 -2.74
N CYS A 62 16.75 -6.75 -3.54
CA CYS A 62 16.94 -5.32 -3.35
C CYS A 62 15.69 -4.62 -2.77
N THR A 63 15.89 -3.62 -1.91
CA THR A 63 14.87 -2.59 -1.65
C THR A 63 14.77 -1.63 -2.82
N VAL A 64 13.79 -0.71 -2.82
CA VAL A 64 13.74 0.38 -3.82
C VAL A 64 14.98 1.29 -3.70
N GLU A 65 15.45 1.56 -2.48
CA GLU A 65 16.66 2.35 -2.24
C GLU A 65 17.93 1.64 -2.73
N ASP A 66 17.98 0.30 -2.61
CA ASP A 66 19.06 -0.49 -3.20
C ASP A 66 19.02 -0.43 -4.72
N MET A 67 17.84 -0.55 -5.33
CA MET A 67 17.68 -0.46 -6.79
C MET A 67 18.11 0.90 -7.35
N CYS A 68 17.93 2.00 -6.61
CA CYS A 68 18.51 3.30 -6.97
C CYS A 68 20.04 3.22 -7.07
N LYS A 69 20.70 2.56 -6.11
CA LYS A 69 22.17 2.39 -6.10
C LYS A 69 22.64 1.43 -7.19
N VAL A 70 21.87 0.36 -7.46
CA VAL A 70 22.12 -0.55 -8.59
C VAL A 70 22.03 0.22 -9.91
N ASN A 71 21.04 1.11 -10.08
CA ASN A 71 20.91 1.93 -11.28
C ASN A 71 22.11 2.89 -11.46
N HIS A 72 22.63 3.48 -10.37
CA HIS A 72 23.87 4.27 -10.42
C HIS A 72 25.10 3.43 -10.81
N ALA A 73 25.25 2.23 -10.23
CA ALA A 73 26.33 1.31 -10.58
C ALA A 73 26.23 0.87 -12.05
N PHE A 74 25.02 0.58 -12.51
CA PHE A 74 24.73 0.22 -13.90
C PHE A 74 25.15 1.34 -14.87
N LEU A 75 24.76 2.59 -14.59
CA LEU A 75 25.18 3.73 -15.39
C LEU A 75 26.70 3.90 -15.44
N ALA A 76 27.38 3.69 -14.31
CA ALA A 76 28.84 3.78 -14.23
C ALA A 76 29.55 2.67 -15.03
N CYS A 77 29.00 1.44 -15.03
CA CYS A 77 29.59 0.30 -15.73
C CYS A 77 29.31 0.30 -17.24
N TYR A 78 28.10 0.72 -17.65
CA TYR A 78 27.61 0.50 -19.01
C TYR A 78 27.29 1.78 -19.79
N GLY A 79 27.34 2.95 -19.15
CA GLY A 79 27.14 4.24 -19.82
C GLY A 79 25.70 4.55 -20.23
N CYS A 80 24.73 3.73 -19.81
CA CYS A 80 23.30 3.94 -20.04
C CYS A 80 22.49 3.61 -18.77
N SER A 81 21.23 4.05 -18.69
CA SER A 81 20.36 3.72 -17.55
C SER A 81 19.61 2.42 -17.77
N ILE A 82 19.23 1.74 -16.68
CA ILE A 82 18.41 0.51 -16.76
C ILE A 82 17.13 0.79 -17.56
N SER A 83 16.47 1.93 -17.30
CA SER A 83 15.24 2.32 -18.00
C SER A 83 15.43 2.39 -19.52
N SER A 84 16.58 2.86 -20.01
CA SER A 84 16.85 2.96 -21.45
C SER A 84 17.03 1.60 -22.14
N CYS A 85 17.42 0.57 -21.39
CA CYS A 85 17.60 -0.79 -21.89
C CYS A 85 16.28 -1.57 -21.98
N ILE A 86 15.30 -1.26 -21.12
CA ILE A 86 14.04 -2.00 -21.01
C ILE A 86 12.95 -1.44 -21.94
N THR A 87 13.09 -0.22 -22.45
CA THR A 87 11.99 0.51 -23.14
C THR A 87 11.68 0.15 -24.59
N LYS A 88 12.48 -0.68 -25.30
CA LYS A 88 12.31 -0.79 -26.77
C LYS A 88 11.27 -1.82 -27.25
N ASP A 89 11.01 -2.90 -26.51
CA ASP A 89 10.16 -4.02 -26.99
C ASP A 89 9.15 -4.53 -25.95
N CYS A 90 8.88 -3.74 -24.92
CA CYS A 90 8.37 -4.20 -23.64
C CYS A 90 7.32 -3.17 -23.14
N ASN A 91 6.05 -3.61 -22.94
CA ASN A 91 5.00 -2.80 -22.30
C ASN A 91 4.12 -3.63 -21.32
N THR A 92 4.73 -4.51 -20.55
CA THR A 92 4.05 -5.36 -19.55
C THR A 92 3.88 -4.65 -18.19
N ASN A 93 3.03 -5.21 -17.31
CA ASN A 93 2.92 -4.70 -15.95
C ASN A 93 4.20 -4.90 -15.13
N PHE A 94 4.95 -5.97 -15.39
CA PHE A 94 6.19 -6.24 -14.66
C PHE A 94 7.26 -5.20 -14.98
N GLU A 95 7.39 -4.78 -16.23
CA GLU A 95 8.31 -3.69 -16.59
C GLU A 95 7.92 -2.37 -15.93
N LYS A 96 6.63 -2.07 -15.79
CA LYS A 96 6.20 -0.88 -15.05
C LYS A 96 6.64 -0.95 -13.59
N VAL A 97 6.64 -2.15 -12.98
CA VAL A 97 7.24 -2.37 -11.65
C VAL A 97 8.75 -2.18 -11.68
N ILE A 98 9.44 -2.67 -12.70
CA ILE A 98 10.88 -2.49 -12.85
C ILE A 98 11.21 -0.99 -12.95
N LEU A 99 10.58 -0.30 -13.89
CA LEU A 99 10.76 1.14 -14.14
C LEU A 99 10.43 1.97 -12.90
N GLY A 100 9.38 1.62 -12.14
CA GLY A 100 9.09 2.27 -10.86
C GLY A 100 10.12 1.96 -9.78
N SER A 101 10.66 0.73 -9.76
CA SER A 101 11.62 0.28 -8.74
C SER A 101 13.03 0.83 -8.92
N VAL A 102 13.43 1.23 -10.14
CA VAL A 102 14.76 1.82 -10.40
C VAL A 102 14.80 3.34 -10.23
N GLN A 103 13.65 3.94 -9.90
CA GLN A 103 13.50 5.36 -9.56
C GLN A 103 13.55 5.56 -8.05
N ASN A 104 13.77 6.81 -7.63
CA ASN A 104 13.60 7.17 -6.22
C ASN A 104 12.15 6.88 -5.79
N ARG A 105 11.99 6.21 -4.63
CA ARG A 105 10.67 5.80 -4.10
C ARG A 105 9.69 6.96 -4.04
N TYR A 106 10.12 8.10 -3.50
CA TYR A 106 9.27 9.26 -3.28
C TYR A 106 9.03 10.06 -4.56
N THR A 107 9.95 10.06 -5.51
CA THR A 107 9.69 10.60 -6.86
C THR A 107 8.60 9.78 -7.52
N PHE A 108 8.71 8.44 -7.52
CA PHE A 108 7.67 7.57 -8.06
C PHE A 108 6.32 7.77 -7.33
N TRP A 109 6.32 7.79 -6.00
CA TRP A 109 5.11 7.95 -5.20
C TRP A 109 4.41 9.30 -5.46
N ALA A 110 5.17 10.40 -5.46
CA ALA A 110 4.66 11.74 -5.76
C ALA A 110 4.07 11.80 -7.17
N THR A 111 4.76 11.21 -8.17
CA THR A 111 4.23 11.13 -9.54
C THR A 111 2.95 10.32 -9.63
N GLN A 112 2.84 9.18 -8.94
CA GLN A 112 1.61 8.39 -8.94
C GLN A 112 0.43 9.12 -8.29
N ILE A 113 0.68 9.92 -7.24
CA ILE A 113 -0.36 10.77 -6.63
C ILE A 113 -0.82 11.82 -7.65
N HIS A 114 0.12 12.55 -8.26
CA HIS A 114 -0.18 13.59 -9.23
C HIS A 114 -0.96 13.02 -10.43
N ASP A 115 -0.45 11.95 -11.04
CA ASP A 115 -1.10 11.32 -12.20
C ASP A 115 -2.50 10.81 -11.87
N THR A 116 -2.78 10.46 -10.61
CA THR A 116 -4.12 10.07 -10.16
C THR A 116 -5.06 11.27 -10.04
N LEU A 117 -4.57 12.40 -9.52
CA LEU A 117 -5.36 13.63 -9.36
C LEU A 117 -5.70 14.32 -10.69
N TYR A 118 -4.85 14.17 -11.70
CA TYR A 118 -4.99 14.85 -13.00
C TYR A 118 -5.65 13.99 -14.09
N GLN A 119 -6.24 12.85 -13.72
CA GLN A 119 -7.10 12.08 -14.62
C GLN A 119 -8.43 12.78 -14.86
N SER A 120 -9.05 12.52 -16.03
CA SER A 120 -10.37 13.09 -16.38
C SER A 120 -11.45 12.77 -15.35
N ARG A 121 -11.34 11.61 -14.70
CA ARG A 121 -12.04 11.24 -13.48
C ARG A 121 -11.01 10.76 -12.47
N VAL A 122 -10.94 11.43 -11.33
CA VAL A 122 -10.03 11.05 -10.25
C VAL A 122 -10.38 9.65 -9.75
N ASP A 123 -9.40 8.75 -9.78
CA ASP A 123 -9.52 7.43 -9.20
C ASP A 123 -9.18 7.50 -7.70
N THR A 124 -10.21 7.71 -6.90
CA THR A 124 -10.13 7.82 -5.44
C THR A 124 -9.71 6.52 -4.77
N HIS A 125 -9.82 5.34 -5.42
CA HIS A 125 -9.27 4.10 -4.89
C HIS A 125 -7.75 4.09 -4.97
N SER A 126 -7.21 4.34 -6.17
CA SER A 126 -5.75 4.44 -6.35
C SER A 126 -5.16 5.54 -5.48
N LEU A 127 -5.84 6.69 -5.38
CA LEU A 127 -5.42 7.78 -4.50
C LEU A 127 -5.48 7.38 -3.03
N GLY A 128 -6.56 6.70 -2.62
CA GLY A 128 -6.71 6.18 -1.26
C GLY A 128 -5.58 5.24 -0.87
N ASP A 129 -5.23 4.30 -1.74
CA ASP A 129 -4.09 3.40 -1.51
C ASP A 129 -2.78 4.16 -1.31
N LEU A 130 -2.51 5.15 -2.17
CA LEU A 130 -1.27 5.94 -2.13
C LEU A 130 -1.16 6.82 -0.89
N ILE A 131 -2.27 7.40 -0.42
CA ILE A 131 -2.27 8.32 0.73
C ILE A 131 -2.36 7.57 2.05
N VAL A 132 -3.25 6.57 2.16
CA VAL A 132 -3.50 5.87 3.43
C VAL A 132 -2.34 4.96 3.82
N MET A 133 -1.66 4.36 2.83
CA MET A 133 -0.51 3.48 3.10
C MET A 133 0.78 4.23 3.47
N ALA A 134 0.81 5.56 3.37
CA ALA A 134 1.94 6.38 3.77
C ALA A 134 1.96 6.59 5.30
N ASP A 135 3.08 6.24 5.92
CA ASP A 135 3.34 6.62 7.31
C ASP A 135 3.75 8.10 7.44
N THR A 136 4.03 8.56 8.66
CA THR A 136 4.43 9.94 8.93
C THR A 136 5.71 10.34 8.20
N LEU A 137 6.72 9.47 8.13
CA LEU A 137 7.99 9.77 7.45
C LEU A 137 7.81 9.75 5.94
N ASP A 138 7.03 8.80 5.43
CA ASP A 138 6.68 8.71 4.03
C ASP A 138 5.94 9.97 3.59
N MET A 139 4.92 10.43 4.31
CA MET A 139 4.15 11.62 3.94
C MET A 139 5.00 12.89 3.95
N GLN A 140 5.98 13.00 4.86
CA GLN A 140 6.94 14.12 4.85
C GLN A 140 7.83 14.11 3.60
N ALA A 141 8.36 12.94 3.24
CA ALA A 141 9.19 12.77 2.06
C ALA A 141 8.40 12.96 0.76
N ILE A 142 7.18 12.41 0.69
CA ILE A 142 6.23 12.61 -0.41
C ILE A 142 5.94 14.09 -0.59
N ASN A 143 5.56 14.82 0.47
CA ASN A 143 5.25 16.26 0.34
C ASN A 143 6.47 17.08 -0.11
N SER A 144 7.66 16.74 0.39
CA SER A 144 8.89 17.41 -0.02
C SER A 144 9.17 17.21 -1.52
N GLU A 145 9.05 15.97 -1.98
CA GLU A 145 9.27 15.61 -3.38
C GLU A 145 8.17 16.13 -4.31
N TYR A 146 6.90 16.04 -3.90
CA TYR A 146 5.75 16.56 -4.63
C TYR A 146 5.85 18.07 -4.84
N LYS A 147 6.28 18.81 -3.81
CA LYS A 147 6.53 20.24 -3.89
C LYS A 147 7.69 20.56 -4.84
N ASN A 148 8.74 19.75 -4.84
CA ASN A 148 9.86 19.91 -5.76
C ASN A 148 9.43 19.68 -7.23
N LEU A 149 8.63 18.65 -7.50
CA LEU A 149 8.20 18.29 -8.85
C LEU A 149 7.08 19.19 -9.40
N TYR A 150 6.11 19.57 -8.56
CA TYR A 150 4.85 20.19 -8.99
C TYR A 150 4.59 21.56 -8.37
N SER A 151 5.50 22.07 -7.52
CA SER A 151 5.36 23.37 -6.85
C SER A 151 4.07 23.51 -6.02
N LYS A 152 3.52 22.40 -5.52
CA LYS A 152 2.28 22.32 -4.74
C LYS A 152 2.42 21.30 -3.60
N GLU A 153 1.53 21.35 -2.62
CA GLU A 153 1.45 20.34 -1.56
C GLU A 153 0.33 19.35 -1.87
N VAL A 154 0.51 18.07 -1.50
CA VAL A 154 -0.47 17.00 -1.79
C VAL A 154 -1.84 17.33 -1.22
N HIS A 155 -1.89 17.83 0.02
CA HIS A 155 -3.13 18.22 0.68
C HIS A 155 -3.92 19.25 -0.14
N THR A 156 -3.24 20.30 -0.62
CA THR A 156 -3.83 21.36 -1.43
C THR A 156 -4.30 20.83 -2.77
N ASP A 157 -3.57 19.90 -3.37
CA ASP A 157 -3.94 19.35 -4.66
C ASP A 157 -5.16 18.44 -4.59
N ILE A 158 -5.27 17.63 -3.53
CA ILE A 158 -6.50 16.88 -3.24
C ILE A 158 -7.68 17.84 -3.03
N TYR A 159 -7.46 18.99 -2.36
CA TYR A 159 -8.51 19.98 -2.12
C TYR A 159 -9.05 20.62 -3.41
N ASP A 160 -8.17 20.87 -4.39
CA ASP A 160 -8.57 21.49 -5.66
C ASP A 160 -9.16 20.49 -6.66
N SER A 161 -8.72 19.23 -6.62
CA SER A 161 -9.09 18.21 -7.62
C SER A 161 -10.33 17.39 -7.27
N ILE A 162 -10.77 17.36 -6.01
CA ILE A 162 -11.92 16.56 -5.56
C ILE A 162 -12.92 17.43 -4.80
N SER A 163 -14.22 17.15 -4.97
CA SER A 163 -15.30 17.86 -4.27
C SER A 163 -15.06 17.94 -2.77
N LYS A 164 -15.23 19.13 -2.19
CA LYS A 164 -14.98 19.40 -0.77
C LYS A 164 -15.93 18.64 0.15
N ASP A 165 -17.14 18.37 -0.33
CA ASP A 165 -18.19 17.64 0.38
C ASP A 165 -17.99 16.12 0.32
N SER A 166 -17.00 15.64 -0.45
CA SER A 166 -16.66 14.22 -0.47
C SER A 166 -16.02 13.81 0.84
N CYS A 167 -16.66 12.88 1.56
CA CYS A 167 -16.11 12.21 2.74
C CYS A 167 -14.70 11.67 2.48
N CYS A 168 -14.50 11.00 1.34
CA CYS A 168 -13.21 10.48 0.92
C CYS A 168 -12.16 11.61 0.81
N ALA A 169 -12.48 12.72 0.13
CA ALA A 169 -11.54 13.84 0.02
C ALA A 169 -11.20 14.46 1.38
N ARG A 170 -12.19 14.59 2.28
CA ARG A 170 -11.98 15.08 3.65
C ARG A 170 -11.08 14.14 4.44
N PHE A 171 -11.33 12.83 4.35
CA PHE A 171 -10.53 11.79 4.98
C PHE A 171 -9.08 11.82 4.49
N LEU A 172 -8.87 11.81 3.17
CA LEU A 172 -7.52 11.80 2.59
C LEU A 172 -6.73 13.06 2.95
N ARG A 173 -7.38 14.24 2.93
CA ARG A 173 -6.76 15.48 3.41
C ARG A 173 -6.38 15.40 4.88
N ALA A 174 -7.28 14.92 5.75
CA ALA A 174 -6.99 14.76 7.17
C ALA A 174 -5.84 13.76 7.40
N TRP A 175 -5.78 12.68 6.63
CA TRP A 175 -4.70 11.69 6.70
C TRP A 175 -3.33 12.27 6.33
N CYS A 176 -3.28 13.17 5.34
CA CYS A 176 -2.04 13.84 4.94
C CYS A 176 -1.37 14.65 6.08
N ASN A 177 -2.12 15.08 7.09
CA ASN A 177 -1.56 15.83 8.21
C ASN A 177 -0.64 14.97 9.09
N GLN A 178 -0.91 13.66 9.20
CA GLN A 178 -0.13 12.71 10.01
C GLN A 178 0.08 13.12 11.48
N GLU A 179 -0.78 13.99 12.02
CA GLU A 179 -0.73 14.47 13.40
C GLU A 179 -1.38 13.45 14.34
N ARG A 180 -0.64 12.39 14.66
CA ARG A 180 -1.11 11.32 15.54
C ARG A 180 -0.56 11.47 16.95
N SER A 181 -1.43 11.42 17.95
CA SER A 181 -1.04 11.50 19.36
C SER A 181 -1.87 10.57 20.24
N PRO A 182 -1.33 10.06 21.36
CA PRO A 182 -2.12 9.30 22.32
C PRO A 182 -3.22 10.18 22.93
N ARG A 183 -4.47 9.75 22.82
CA ARG A 183 -5.64 10.43 23.35
C ARG A 183 -5.95 9.97 24.78
N ASN A 184 -5.48 8.78 25.14
CA ASN A 184 -5.69 8.09 26.41
C ASN A 184 -7.19 7.93 26.74
N SER A 185 -7.99 7.63 25.73
CA SER A 185 -9.45 7.60 25.80
C SER A 185 -10.06 6.47 24.96
N TYR A 186 -9.35 5.33 24.85
CA TYR A 186 -9.72 4.25 23.92
C TYR A 186 -11.15 3.71 24.14
N ASP A 187 -11.64 3.71 25.37
CA ASP A 187 -12.98 3.27 25.74
C ASP A 187 -14.05 4.27 25.27
N PHE A 188 -13.86 5.55 25.56
CA PHE A 188 -14.73 6.63 25.09
C PHE A 188 -14.74 6.73 23.55
N ASP A 189 -13.58 6.52 22.93
CA ASP A 189 -13.44 6.55 21.49
C ASP A 189 -14.13 5.34 20.84
N ALA A 190 -14.02 4.15 21.40
CA ALA A 190 -14.78 2.99 20.93
C ALA A 190 -16.30 3.22 21.01
N GLU A 191 -16.79 3.82 22.11
CA GLU A 191 -18.21 4.17 22.23
C GLU A 191 -18.65 5.23 21.22
N SER A 192 -17.81 6.23 21.01
CA SER A 192 -18.07 7.32 20.06
C SER A 192 -18.09 6.81 18.62
N LEU A 193 -17.19 5.87 18.25
CA LEU A 193 -17.25 5.15 16.98
C LEU A 193 -18.54 4.34 16.84
N HIS A 194 -18.95 3.65 17.90
CA HIS A 194 -20.15 2.82 17.86
C HIS A 194 -21.40 3.69 17.62
N LYS A 195 -21.52 4.81 18.33
CA LYS A 195 -22.60 5.78 18.12
C LYS A 195 -22.54 6.34 16.69
N ALA A 196 -21.36 6.77 16.23
CA ALA A 196 -21.17 7.34 14.91
C ALA A 196 -21.55 6.41 13.75
N LEU A 197 -21.41 5.09 13.93
CA LEU A 197 -21.69 4.08 12.92
C LEU A 197 -23.10 3.47 13.00
N ASN A 198 -23.81 3.62 14.11
CA ASN A 198 -25.13 2.98 14.33
C ASN A 198 -26.27 3.99 14.55
N ASP A 199 -26.00 5.29 14.40
CA ASP A 199 -27.06 6.30 14.34
C ASP A 199 -27.81 6.25 13.00
N SER A 200 -28.87 7.04 12.88
CA SER A 200 -29.72 7.17 11.70
C SER A 200 -28.95 7.63 10.45
N TYR A 201 -27.82 8.29 10.66
CA TYR A 201 -26.85 8.68 9.64
C TYR A 201 -25.44 8.47 10.17
N ILE A 202 -24.48 8.24 9.26
CA ILE A 202 -23.08 8.02 9.63
C ILE A 202 -22.43 9.37 9.94
N HIS A 203 -21.85 9.50 11.14
CA HIS A 203 -21.12 10.70 11.55
C HIS A 203 -19.66 10.63 11.08
N GLU A 204 -19.45 10.93 9.79
CA GLU A 204 -18.14 10.84 9.11
C GLU A 204 -17.02 11.60 9.84
N ASP A 205 -17.33 12.73 10.47
CA ASP A 205 -16.35 13.59 11.16
C ASP A 205 -15.71 12.88 12.36
N VAL A 206 -16.50 12.07 13.06
CA VAL A 206 -16.02 11.25 14.18
C VAL A 206 -15.05 10.19 13.66
N LEU A 207 -15.41 9.53 12.54
CA LEU A 207 -14.52 8.57 11.87
C LEU A 207 -13.22 9.25 11.43
N ILE A 208 -13.29 10.34 10.68
CA ILE A 208 -12.12 11.06 10.17
C ILE A 208 -11.20 11.45 11.34
N THR A 209 -11.77 12.04 12.40
CA THR A 209 -11.00 12.45 13.58
C THR A 209 -10.28 11.28 14.21
N MET A 210 -10.98 10.19 14.49
CA MET A 210 -10.40 9.04 15.19
C MET A 210 -9.34 8.32 14.34
N PHE A 211 -9.64 8.08 13.07
CA PHE A 211 -8.72 7.37 12.17
C PHE A 211 -7.49 8.20 11.81
N CYS A 212 -7.58 9.53 11.78
CA CYS A 212 -6.45 10.38 11.37
C CYS A 212 -5.60 10.88 12.55
N THR A 213 -6.12 10.91 13.78
CA THR A 213 -5.40 11.48 14.94
C THR A 213 -4.98 10.46 16.00
N THR A 214 -5.58 9.27 16.03
CA THR A 214 -5.21 8.24 17.01
C THR A 214 -3.92 7.54 16.59
N THR A 215 -3.09 7.15 17.57
CA THR A 215 -1.91 6.31 17.30
C THR A 215 -2.32 4.88 16.91
N PRO A 216 -1.52 4.15 16.11
CA PRO A 216 -1.82 2.75 15.79
C PRO A 216 -1.94 1.84 17.02
N CYS A 217 -1.16 2.10 18.08
CA CYS A 217 -1.26 1.33 19.33
C CYS A 217 -2.62 1.53 19.99
N GLU A 218 -3.00 2.78 20.22
CA GLU A 218 -4.28 3.10 20.85
C GLU A 218 -5.47 2.72 19.96
N PHE A 219 -5.34 2.79 18.64
CA PHE A 219 -6.38 2.32 17.71
C PHE A 219 -6.65 0.81 17.87
N ARG A 220 -5.62 0.00 18.14
CA ARG A 220 -5.81 -1.42 18.46
C ARG A 220 -6.55 -1.61 19.80
N ASP A 221 -6.23 -0.80 20.81
CA ASP A 221 -6.92 -0.82 22.10
C ASP A 221 -8.42 -0.43 21.94
N ILE A 222 -8.71 0.56 21.09
CA ILE A 222 -10.08 0.94 20.69
C ILE A 222 -10.80 -0.25 20.06
N CYS A 223 -10.18 -0.90 19.06
CA CYS A 223 -10.78 -2.05 18.37
C CYS A 223 -11.05 -3.22 19.31
N GLU A 224 -10.12 -3.51 20.22
CA GLU A 224 -10.27 -4.57 21.21
C GLU A 224 -11.41 -4.26 22.19
N PHE A 225 -11.47 -3.04 22.73
CA PHE A 225 -12.55 -2.62 23.61
C PHE A 225 -13.91 -2.66 22.89
N TYR A 226 -13.96 -2.17 21.63
CA TYR A 226 -15.15 -2.21 20.80
C TYR A 226 -15.70 -3.64 20.67
N GLN A 227 -14.85 -4.61 20.32
CA GLN A 227 -15.24 -6.01 20.19
C GLN A 227 -15.73 -6.59 21.53
N ARG A 228 -14.99 -6.35 22.62
CA ARG A 228 -15.38 -6.84 23.96
C ARG A 228 -16.74 -6.28 24.41
N LYS A 229 -17.03 -5.01 24.10
CA LYS A 229 -18.25 -4.33 24.54
C LYS A 229 -19.48 -4.65 23.67
N TYR A 230 -19.30 -4.71 22.35
CA TYR A 230 -20.42 -4.81 21.40
C TYR A 230 -20.58 -6.19 20.76
N GLY A 231 -19.65 -7.12 21.01
CA GLY A 231 -19.71 -8.49 20.50
C GLY A 231 -19.53 -8.61 18.97
N LYS A 232 -19.08 -7.52 18.32
CA LYS A 232 -18.76 -7.43 16.89
C LYS A 232 -17.51 -6.59 16.72
N THR A 233 -16.68 -6.91 15.73
CA THR A 233 -15.46 -6.12 15.49
C THR A 233 -15.81 -4.78 14.83
N LEU A 234 -14.99 -3.75 15.07
CA LEU A 234 -15.15 -2.47 14.37
C LEU A 234 -15.10 -2.66 12.85
N ARG A 235 -14.21 -3.54 12.37
CA ARG A 235 -14.08 -3.90 10.96
C ARG A 235 -15.36 -4.47 10.36
N GLU A 236 -16.05 -5.36 11.07
CA GLU A 236 -17.35 -5.91 10.65
C GLU A 236 -18.41 -4.80 10.56
N THR A 237 -18.47 -3.92 11.55
CA THR A 237 -19.40 -2.78 11.55
C THR A 237 -19.14 -1.86 10.36
N LEU A 238 -17.88 -1.50 10.10
CA LEU A 238 -17.50 -0.71 8.93
C LEU A 238 -17.90 -1.42 7.63
N THR A 239 -17.61 -2.71 7.51
CA THR A 239 -17.96 -3.51 6.32
C THR A 239 -19.47 -3.48 6.08
N HIS A 240 -20.29 -3.61 7.12
CA HIS A 240 -21.75 -3.55 7.00
C HIS A 240 -22.23 -2.15 6.56
N GLN A 241 -21.78 -1.10 7.24
CA GLN A 241 -22.23 0.28 6.98
C GLN A 241 -21.80 0.78 5.60
N PHE A 242 -20.64 0.36 5.14
CA PHE A 242 -20.06 0.81 3.88
C PHE A 242 -20.11 -0.25 2.78
N SER A 243 -20.90 -1.31 2.95
CA SER A 243 -21.01 -2.43 2.00
C SER A 243 -21.45 -2.00 0.59
N SER A 244 -22.18 -0.89 0.48
CA SER A 244 -22.63 -0.28 -0.77
C SER A 244 -21.70 0.81 -1.31
N MET A 245 -20.71 1.26 -0.52
CA MET A 245 -19.75 2.28 -0.93
C MET A 245 -18.55 1.60 -1.57
N THR A 246 -18.41 1.74 -2.88
CA THR A 246 -17.27 1.19 -3.63
C THR A 246 -15.95 1.70 -3.07
N GLU A 247 -15.85 2.96 -2.68
CA GLU A 247 -14.62 3.63 -2.28
C GLU A 247 -14.46 3.67 -0.75
N ASN A 248 -13.91 2.61 -0.15
CA ASN A 248 -13.78 2.56 1.31
C ASN A 248 -12.37 2.78 1.84
N VAL A 249 -11.99 4.05 1.93
CA VAL A 249 -10.74 4.49 2.58
C VAL A 249 -10.71 4.18 4.08
N CYS A 250 -11.88 4.09 4.74
CA CYS A 250 -11.96 3.77 6.16
C CYS A 250 -11.60 2.30 6.46
N LEU A 251 -11.98 1.35 5.60
CA LEU A 251 -11.55 -0.05 5.75
C LEU A 251 -10.05 -0.21 5.51
N LEU A 252 -9.51 0.45 4.48
CA LEU A 252 -8.05 0.47 4.28
C LEU A 252 -7.34 1.07 5.49
N ALA A 253 -7.82 2.21 5.99
CA ALA A 253 -7.24 2.88 7.14
C ALA A 253 -7.33 2.03 8.40
N HIS A 254 -8.46 1.34 8.63
CA HIS A 254 -8.60 0.36 9.69
C HIS A 254 -7.49 -0.69 9.57
N ASP A 255 -7.42 -1.36 8.42
CA ASP A 255 -6.49 -2.47 8.23
C ASP A 255 -5.04 -2.02 8.37
N TYR A 256 -4.68 -0.86 7.81
CA TYR A 256 -3.36 -0.24 7.97
C TYR A 256 -3.02 0.09 9.43
N LEU A 257 -3.95 0.68 10.20
CA LEU A 257 -3.72 1.02 11.61
C LEU A 257 -3.60 -0.22 12.50
N MET A 258 -4.28 -1.32 12.14
CA MET A 258 -4.06 -2.61 12.79
C MET A 258 -2.63 -3.10 12.50
N ASP A 259 -2.26 -3.16 11.22
CA ASP A 259 -0.92 -3.53 10.74
C ASP A 259 -0.73 -3.13 9.26
N PRO A 260 0.37 -2.46 8.86
CA PRO A 260 0.59 -2.09 7.46
C PRO A 260 0.56 -3.25 6.45
N SER A 261 0.97 -4.46 6.84
CA SER A 261 0.85 -5.66 6.00
C SER A 261 -0.61 -6.09 5.82
N ASN A 262 -1.50 -5.79 6.78
CA ASN A 262 -2.94 -5.95 6.62
C ASN A 262 -3.49 -4.94 5.62
N GLY A 263 -3.02 -3.69 5.68
CA GLY A 263 -3.27 -2.68 4.64
C GLY A 263 -2.87 -3.18 3.24
N CYS A 264 -1.68 -3.76 3.09
CA CYS A 264 -1.28 -4.38 1.83
C CYS A 264 -2.23 -5.52 1.40
N ALA A 265 -2.63 -6.40 2.30
CA ALA A 265 -3.56 -7.49 2.00
C ALA A 265 -4.90 -6.95 1.50
N TYR A 266 -5.42 -5.89 2.15
CA TYR A 266 -6.61 -5.17 1.71
C TYR A 266 -6.46 -4.64 0.28
N VAL A 267 -5.38 -3.89 0.00
CA VAL A 267 -5.17 -3.29 -1.32
C VAL A 267 -5.07 -4.38 -2.38
N ILE A 268 -4.34 -5.48 -2.13
CA ILE A 268 -4.25 -6.59 -3.10
C ILE A 268 -5.62 -7.17 -3.38
N PHE A 269 -6.36 -7.59 -2.35
CA PHE A 269 -7.66 -8.23 -2.53
C PHE A 269 -8.62 -7.34 -3.30
N HIS A 270 -8.76 -6.09 -2.89
CA HIS A 270 -9.67 -5.14 -3.53
C HIS A 270 -9.21 -4.70 -4.91
N SER A 271 -7.90 -4.74 -5.21
CA SER A 271 -7.39 -4.48 -6.56
C SER A 271 -7.72 -5.64 -7.50
N LEU A 272 -7.56 -6.89 -7.04
CA LEU A 272 -7.84 -8.09 -7.83
C LEU A 272 -9.34 -8.24 -8.16
N LYS A 273 -10.22 -7.73 -7.30
CA LYS A 273 -11.68 -7.75 -7.50
C LYS A 273 -12.22 -6.53 -8.26
N CYS A 274 -11.41 -5.51 -8.52
CA CYS A 274 -11.86 -4.32 -9.24
C CYS A 274 -11.73 -4.50 -10.76
N GLU A 275 -12.73 -4.04 -11.51
CA GLU A 275 -12.70 -4.05 -12.98
C GLU A 275 -11.81 -2.96 -13.56
N TYR A 276 -11.61 -1.84 -12.85
CA TYR A 276 -10.89 -0.66 -13.32
C TYR A 276 -9.60 -0.44 -12.55
N ASN A 277 -8.54 0.02 -13.23
CA ASN A 277 -7.25 0.43 -12.66
C ASN A 277 -6.52 -0.61 -11.80
N LYS A 278 -6.97 -1.86 -11.78
CA LYS A 278 -6.33 -3.02 -11.15
C LYS A 278 -4.82 -3.06 -11.32
N SER A 279 -4.33 -2.97 -12.56
CA SER A 279 -2.89 -2.99 -12.86
C SER A 279 -2.15 -1.84 -12.18
N ARG A 280 -2.69 -0.61 -12.22
CA ARG A 280 -2.06 0.56 -11.60
C ARG A 280 -1.94 0.38 -10.08
N ARG A 281 -3.03 -0.01 -9.41
CA ARG A 281 -3.03 -0.24 -7.96
C ARG A 281 -2.03 -1.33 -7.57
N MET A 282 -2.01 -2.45 -8.31
CA MET A 282 -1.05 -3.53 -8.08
C MET A 282 0.40 -3.13 -8.36
N ILE A 283 0.68 -2.36 -9.42
CA ILE A 283 2.01 -1.83 -9.73
C ILE A 283 2.47 -0.92 -8.59
N ASN A 284 1.66 0.06 -8.20
CA ASN A 284 1.99 1.04 -7.17
C ASN A 284 2.27 0.35 -5.84
N LEU A 285 1.39 -0.58 -5.43
CA LEU A 285 1.58 -1.32 -4.19
C LEU A 285 2.86 -2.16 -4.23
N THR A 286 3.13 -2.83 -5.35
CA THR A 286 4.29 -3.72 -5.50
C THR A 286 5.61 -2.94 -5.57
N VAL A 287 5.63 -1.77 -6.19
CA VAL A 287 6.81 -0.89 -6.19
C VAL A 287 7.06 -0.36 -4.78
N LEU A 288 6.03 0.17 -4.12
CA LEU A 288 6.17 0.94 -2.89
C LEU A 288 6.29 0.11 -1.62
N PHE A 289 5.84 -1.15 -1.61
CA PHE A 289 5.66 -1.87 -0.34
C PHE A 289 6.12 -3.32 -0.32
N ARG A 290 6.47 -3.94 -1.46
CA ARG A 290 6.88 -5.36 -1.48
C ARG A 290 8.08 -5.62 -0.56
N ASP A 291 9.03 -4.70 -0.53
CA ASP A 291 10.28 -4.81 0.21
C ASP A 291 10.11 -4.48 1.71
N ARG A 292 8.99 -3.85 2.06
CA ARG A 292 8.62 -3.51 3.45
C ARG A 292 7.73 -4.56 4.08
N TYR A 293 6.76 -5.11 3.35
CA TYR A 293 5.61 -5.79 3.95
C TYR A 293 5.28 -7.19 3.41
N SER A 294 5.90 -7.64 2.31
CA SER A 294 5.59 -8.94 1.67
C SER A 294 5.68 -10.15 2.61
N GLN A 295 6.61 -10.11 3.59
CA GLN A 295 6.82 -11.19 4.54
C GLN A 295 5.56 -11.54 5.36
N PHE A 296 4.77 -10.53 5.74
CA PHE A 296 3.62 -10.71 6.62
C PHE A 296 2.27 -10.55 5.90
N THR A 297 2.24 -10.06 4.67
CA THR A 297 1.00 -9.88 3.89
C THR A 297 0.20 -11.17 3.75
N ASN A 298 0.85 -12.33 3.56
CA ASN A 298 0.17 -13.61 3.44
C ASN A 298 -0.66 -13.97 4.68
N ARG A 299 -0.15 -13.67 5.89
CA ARG A 299 -0.84 -13.92 7.15
C ARG A 299 -2.18 -13.18 7.19
N TRP A 300 -2.15 -11.90 6.82
CA TRP A 300 -3.33 -11.07 6.80
C TRP A 300 -4.28 -11.41 5.65
N TYR A 301 -3.76 -11.84 4.50
CA TYR A 301 -4.58 -12.18 3.34
C TYR A 301 -5.51 -13.38 3.58
N GLN A 302 -5.21 -14.24 4.57
CA GLN A 302 -6.05 -15.39 4.93
C GLN A 302 -7.51 -15.02 5.24
N ILE A 303 -7.78 -13.78 5.69
CA ILE A 303 -9.15 -13.29 5.92
C ILE A 303 -9.99 -13.22 4.63
N TYR A 304 -9.31 -13.05 3.49
CA TYR A 304 -9.93 -12.95 2.17
C TYR A 304 -9.93 -14.28 1.42
N GLY A 305 -8.87 -15.08 1.59
CA GLY A 305 -8.67 -16.33 0.87
C GLY A 305 -7.20 -16.74 0.83
N ASN A 306 -6.79 -17.35 -0.29
CA ASN A 306 -5.39 -17.71 -0.52
C ASN A 306 -4.78 -16.74 -1.54
N LEU A 307 -3.72 -16.01 -1.12
CA LEU A 307 -3.11 -14.98 -1.94
C LEU A 307 -2.56 -15.53 -3.27
N LYS A 308 -1.86 -16.67 -3.22
CA LYS A 308 -1.28 -17.30 -4.41
C LYS A 308 -2.35 -17.71 -5.42
N HIS A 309 -3.44 -18.28 -4.93
CA HIS A 309 -4.59 -18.67 -5.74
C HIS A 309 -5.25 -17.47 -6.39
N ASP A 310 -5.50 -16.41 -5.63
CA ASP A 310 -6.14 -15.20 -6.14
C ASP A 310 -5.25 -14.46 -7.15
N LEU A 311 -3.94 -14.37 -6.90
CA LEU A 311 -2.97 -13.81 -7.86
C LEU A 311 -2.91 -14.63 -9.15
N ARG A 312 -3.07 -15.96 -9.06
CA ARG A 312 -3.10 -16.83 -10.23
C ARG A 312 -4.35 -16.62 -11.08
N ILE A 313 -5.53 -16.56 -10.46
CA ILE A 313 -6.81 -16.47 -11.19
C ILE A 313 -7.09 -15.05 -11.66
N HIS A 314 -6.75 -14.07 -10.83
CA HIS A 314 -7.10 -12.68 -11.04
C HIS A 314 -5.86 -11.81 -11.31
N GLY A 315 -4.68 -12.36 -11.61
CA GLY A 315 -3.47 -11.57 -11.87
C GLY A 315 -3.33 -11.05 -13.31
N ASP A 316 -4.42 -10.92 -14.08
CA ASP A 316 -4.37 -10.62 -15.53
C ASP A 316 -3.36 -9.52 -15.91
N GLY A 317 -2.61 -9.78 -16.98
CA GLY A 317 -1.57 -8.87 -17.47
C GLY A 317 -0.24 -8.94 -16.70
N TRP A 318 -0.14 -9.81 -15.70
CA TRP A 318 1.11 -10.20 -15.05
C TRP A 318 1.45 -11.63 -15.40
N ASN A 319 2.74 -11.95 -15.46
CA ASN A 319 3.20 -13.32 -15.46
C ASN A 319 2.84 -13.96 -14.10
N GLU A 320 2.11 -15.08 -14.13
CA GLU A 320 1.49 -15.76 -12.96
C GLU A 320 2.45 -15.93 -11.78
N ASN A 321 3.75 -16.10 -12.08
CA ASN A 321 4.79 -16.33 -11.09
C ASN A 321 5.43 -15.05 -10.54
N VAL A 322 5.33 -13.91 -11.23
CA VAL A 322 6.02 -12.67 -10.85
C VAL A 322 5.42 -12.08 -9.58
N LEU A 323 4.11 -11.81 -9.56
CA LEU A 323 3.45 -11.27 -8.37
C LEU A 323 3.54 -12.25 -7.19
N SER A 324 3.40 -13.54 -7.46
CA SER A 324 3.51 -14.60 -6.47
C SER A 324 4.89 -14.59 -5.78
N GLN A 325 5.98 -14.42 -6.55
CA GLN A 325 7.33 -14.29 -6.01
C GLN A 325 7.53 -12.95 -5.28
N LEU A 326 7.13 -11.83 -5.87
CA LEU A 326 7.31 -10.49 -5.28
C LEU A 326 6.59 -10.32 -3.94
N TRP A 327 5.44 -10.97 -3.77
CA TRP A 327 4.65 -10.96 -2.54
C TRP A 327 4.86 -12.21 -1.67
N ASN A 328 5.85 -13.05 -1.99
CA ASN A 328 6.15 -14.28 -1.26
C ASN A 328 4.89 -15.13 -0.97
N SER A 329 3.99 -15.25 -1.95
CA SER A 329 2.69 -15.88 -1.76
C SER A 329 2.83 -17.39 -1.59
N GLN A 330 2.23 -17.95 -0.54
CA GLN A 330 2.37 -19.38 -0.19
C GLN A 330 1.16 -20.22 -0.59
#